data_AF-A0A1H2DS86-F1
#
_entry.id   AF-A0A1H2DS86-F1
#
_cell.length_a   1.000
_cell.length_b   1.000
_cell.length_c   1.000
_cell.angle_alpha   90.00
_cell.angle_beta   90.00
_cell.angle_gamma   90.00
#
_symmetry.space_group_name_H-M   'P 1'
#
loop_
_entity.id
_entity.type
_entity.pdbx_description
1 polymer ?
#
loop_
_entity_poly.entity_id
_entity_poly.type
_entity_poly.pdbx_seq_one_letter_code
_entity_poly.pdbx_strand_id
1 'polypeptide(L)'
;MEKFACKIEVMCREKLSFYKELKTVVEQEKNYIVDMDVDSLWKMADRKKQLAAKIEQIRDSIVMLLEEKKIPLKKGATVFSLSHVINCLPFSSKLKINLKKLENESDIVKKELASLAAENKRYVNEYLSVINGIFTTITGSGNKDQYNNSGRVLSNKTGKYLIRAEV
;
A
#
# COMPACT_ATOMS: atom_id res chain seq x y z
N MET A 1 -30.72 14.55 3.93
CA MET A 1 -29.86 13.36 4.15
C MET A 1 -29.37 12.72 2.86
N GLU A 2 -30.18 12.65 1.79
CA GLU A 2 -29.74 12.03 0.52
C GLU A 2 -28.56 12.72 -0.16
N LYS A 3 -28.53 14.06 -0.27
CA LYS A 3 -27.38 14.78 -0.85
C LYS A 3 -26.05 14.45 -0.15
N PHE A 4 -26.09 14.30 1.17
CA PHE A 4 -24.93 13.89 1.97
C PHE A 4 -24.50 12.45 1.63
N ALA A 5 -25.47 11.55 1.55
CA ALA A 5 -25.22 10.15 1.23
C ALA A 5 -24.64 9.96 -0.18
N CYS A 6 -25.14 10.72 -1.16
CA CYS A 6 -24.57 10.76 -2.51
C CYS A 6 -23.12 11.24 -2.52
N LYS A 7 -22.77 12.25 -1.69
CA LYS A 7 -21.39 12.73 -1.57
C LYS A 7 -20.47 11.64 -1.01
N ILE A 8 -20.89 10.95 0.05
CA ILE A 8 -20.17 9.79 0.59
C ILE A 8 -19.99 8.70 -0.48
N GLU A 9 -21.04 8.39 -1.24
CA GLU A 9 -20.98 7.37 -2.30
C GLU A 9 -19.95 7.73 -3.38
N VAL A 10 -19.92 8.99 -3.83
CA VAL A 10 -18.93 9.49 -4.80
C VAL A 10 -17.50 9.33 -4.26
N MET A 11 -17.26 9.74 -3.02
CA MET A 11 -15.96 9.62 -2.37
C MET A 11 -15.54 8.15 -2.20
N CYS A 12 -16.47 7.26 -1.86
CA CYS A 12 -16.21 5.83 -1.78
C CYS A 12 -15.86 5.21 -3.15
N ARG A 13 -16.53 5.64 -4.24
CA ARG A 13 -16.18 5.20 -5.60
C ARG A 13 -14.79 5.69 -6.01
N GLU A 14 -14.46 6.93 -5.72
CA GLU A 14 -13.14 7.50 -6.03
C GLU A 14 -12.02 6.78 -5.26
N LYS A 15 -12.25 6.51 -3.97
CA LYS A 15 -11.33 5.70 -3.15
C LYS A 15 -11.15 4.30 -3.73
N LEU A 16 -12.23 3.68 -4.20
CA LEU A 16 -12.17 2.36 -4.84
C LEU A 16 -11.38 2.42 -6.15
N SER A 17 -11.52 3.47 -6.97
CA SER A 17 -10.71 3.60 -8.19
C SER A 17 -9.22 3.70 -7.87
N PHE A 18 -8.82 4.41 -6.81
CA PHE A 18 -7.42 4.45 -6.40
C PHE A 18 -6.92 3.10 -5.87
N TYR A 19 -7.75 2.33 -5.17
CA TYR A 19 -7.38 0.96 -4.79
C TYR A 19 -7.16 0.06 -6.01
N LYS A 20 -8.03 0.15 -7.02
CA LYS A 20 -7.88 -0.60 -8.28
C LYS A 20 -6.62 -0.19 -9.02
N GLU A 21 -6.33 1.10 -9.10
CA GLU A 21 -5.10 1.59 -9.72
C GLU A 21 -3.86 1.11 -8.95
N LEU A 22 -3.89 1.16 -7.61
CA LEU A 22 -2.79 0.66 -6.78
C LEU A 22 -2.58 -0.84 -7.00
N LYS A 23 -3.66 -1.62 -7.17
CA LYS A 23 -3.57 -3.03 -7.52
C LYS A 23 -2.81 -3.22 -8.82
N THR A 24 -3.17 -2.50 -9.89
CA THR A 24 -2.47 -2.59 -11.19
C THR A 24 -0.98 -2.24 -11.07
N VAL A 25 -0.64 -1.21 -10.28
CA VAL A 25 0.76 -0.84 -10.01
C VAL A 25 1.51 -1.98 -9.30
N VAL A 26 0.89 -2.65 -8.33
CA VAL A 26 1.50 -3.78 -7.61
C VAL A 26 1.59 -5.03 -8.51
N GLU A 27 0.64 -5.26 -9.41
CA GLU A 27 0.70 -6.34 -10.40
C GLU A 27 1.88 -6.13 -11.37
N GLN A 28 2.11 -4.91 -11.83
CA GLN A 28 3.23 -4.57 -12.71
C GLN A 28 4.59 -4.68 -12.01
N GLU A 29 4.65 -4.39 -10.71
CA GLU A 29 5.89 -4.47 -9.92
C GLU A 29 6.56 -5.84 -10.00
N LYS A 30 5.78 -6.93 -10.10
CA LYS A 30 6.33 -8.28 -10.28
C LYS A 30 7.25 -8.38 -11.50
N ASN A 31 6.84 -7.81 -12.63
CA ASN A 31 7.64 -7.86 -13.86
C ASN A 31 8.96 -7.10 -13.68
N TYR A 32 8.90 -5.90 -13.10
CA TYR A 32 10.11 -5.13 -12.82
C TYR A 32 11.05 -5.78 -11.81
N ILE A 33 10.52 -6.54 -10.84
CA ILE A 33 11.36 -7.35 -9.92
C ILE A 33 12.09 -8.44 -10.71
N VAL A 34 11.39 -9.18 -11.57
CA VAL A 34 11.96 -10.28 -12.37
C VAL A 34 13.02 -9.76 -13.34
N ASP A 35 12.74 -8.62 -13.99
CA ASP A 35 13.64 -7.97 -14.94
C ASP A 35 14.80 -7.23 -14.25
N MET A 36 14.81 -7.18 -12.92
CA MET A 36 15.74 -6.38 -12.10
C MET A 36 15.82 -4.91 -12.53
N ASP A 37 14.70 -4.35 -13.02
CA ASP A 37 14.61 -2.94 -13.45
C ASP A 37 14.46 -2.02 -12.23
N VAL A 38 15.60 -1.68 -11.62
CA VAL A 38 15.67 -0.85 -10.40
C VAL A 38 15.06 0.53 -10.62
N ASP A 39 15.21 1.13 -11.80
CA ASP A 39 14.68 2.48 -12.10
C ASP A 39 13.15 2.47 -12.13
N SER A 40 12.56 1.47 -12.78
CA SER A 40 11.11 1.30 -12.78
C SER A 40 10.58 0.94 -11.39
N LEU A 41 11.31 0.15 -10.59
CA LEU A 41 10.94 -0.14 -9.20
C LEU A 41 10.90 1.13 -8.33
N TRP A 42 11.84 2.07 -8.51
CA TRP A 42 11.80 3.36 -7.82
C TRP A 42 10.58 4.20 -8.22
N LYS A 43 10.27 4.27 -9.51
CA LYS A 43 9.08 4.98 -10.02
C LYS A 43 7.80 4.35 -9.48
N MET A 44 7.72 3.02 -9.42
CA MET A 44 6.57 2.31 -8.86
C MET A 44 6.43 2.56 -7.35
N ALA A 45 7.53 2.56 -6.60
CA ALA A 45 7.52 2.89 -5.18
C ALA A 45 6.98 4.31 -4.92
N ASP A 46 7.37 5.30 -5.73
CA ASP A 46 6.80 6.65 -5.64
C ASP A 46 5.30 6.66 -5.99
N ARG A 47 4.91 5.99 -7.08
CA ARG A 47 3.50 5.91 -7.47
C ARG A 47 2.63 5.27 -6.39
N LYS A 48 3.10 4.20 -5.75
CA LYS A 48 2.41 3.56 -4.61
C LYS A 48 2.20 4.53 -3.46
N LYS A 49 3.22 5.34 -3.11
CA LYS A 49 3.12 6.37 -2.06
C LYS A 49 2.09 7.45 -2.42
N GLN A 50 2.11 7.94 -3.66
CA GLN A 50 1.15 8.94 -4.13
C GLN A 50 -0.30 8.42 -4.06
N LEU A 51 -0.55 7.19 -4.51
CA LEU A 51 -1.88 6.57 -4.45
C LEU A 51 -2.33 6.33 -3.00
N ALA A 52 -1.44 5.86 -2.13
CA ALA A 52 -1.73 5.72 -0.71
C ALA A 52 -2.13 7.07 -0.08
N ALA A 53 -1.40 8.14 -0.39
CA ALA A 53 -1.72 9.49 0.10
C ALA A 53 -3.11 9.96 -0.36
N LYS A 54 -3.49 9.71 -1.62
CA LYS A 54 -4.85 10.04 -2.11
C LYS A 54 -5.95 9.24 -1.40
N ILE A 55 -5.70 7.96 -1.13
CA ILE A 55 -6.63 7.09 -0.39
C ILE A 55 -6.84 7.59 1.05
N GLU A 56 -5.77 8.03 1.71
CA GLU A 56 -5.83 8.66 3.03
C GLU A 56 -6.56 10.00 2.98
N GLN A 57 -6.25 10.87 2.01
CA GLN A 57 -6.92 12.16 1.85
C GLN A 57 -8.45 12.02 1.70
N ILE A 58 -8.93 11.04 0.92
CA ILE A 58 -10.37 10.78 0.81
C ILE A 58 -10.94 10.30 2.14
N ARG A 59 -10.22 9.45 2.87
CA ARG A 59 -10.66 8.96 4.18
C ARG A 59 -10.82 10.12 5.15
N ASP A 60 -9.84 11.00 5.23
CA ASP A 60 -9.87 12.19 6.09
C ASP A 60 -11.02 13.12 5.68
N SER A 61 -11.23 13.30 4.38
CA SER A 61 -12.35 14.09 3.86
C SER A 61 -13.72 13.49 4.23
N ILE A 62 -13.86 12.16 4.24
CA ILE A 62 -15.09 11.49 4.69
C ILE A 62 -15.28 11.69 6.21
N VAL A 63 -14.21 11.57 6.99
CA VAL A 63 -14.24 11.79 8.44
C VAL A 63 -14.67 13.22 8.78
N MET A 64 -14.05 14.23 8.16
CA MET A 64 -14.44 15.63 8.31
C MET A 64 -15.92 15.85 7.96
N LEU A 65 -16.40 15.25 6.87
CA LEU A 65 -17.81 15.38 6.47
C LEU A 65 -18.78 14.79 7.52
N LEU A 66 -18.39 13.71 8.19
CA LEU A 66 -19.16 13.10 9.27
C LEU A 66 -19.17 13.98 10.53
N GLU A 67 -18.03 14.57 10.86
CA GLU A 67 -17.87 15.51 11.99
C GLU A 67 -18.70 16.78 11.78
N GLU A 68 -18.68 17.37 10.58
CA GLU A 68 -19.51 18.54 10.21
C GLU A 68 -21.01 18.29 10.42
N LYS A 69 -21.45 17.04 10.21
CA LYS A 69 -22.85 16.63 10.41
C LYS A 69 -23.14 16.15 11.82
N LYS A 70 -22.17 16.23 12.74
CA LYS A 70 -22.25 15.74 14.12
C LYS A 70 -22.67 14.27 14.19
N ILE A 71 -22.30 13.49 13.17
CA ILE A 71 -22.58 12.05 13.14
C ILE A 71 -21.51 11.40 14.01
N PRO A 72 -21.88 10.76 15.13
CA PRO A 72 -20.91 10.18 16.02
C PRO A 72 -20.18 9.05 15.31
N LEU A 73 -18.89 9.23 15.07
CA LEU A 73 -17.97 8.12 14.86
C LEU A 73 -17.85 7.37 16.19
N LYS A 74 -17.77 6.04 16.14
CA LYS A 74 -17.63 5.21 17.34
C LYS A 74 -16.43 5.73 18.16
N LYS A 75 -16.71 6.31 19.35
CA LYS A 75 -15.69 6.88 20.25
C LYS A 75 -14.61 5.82 20.51
N GLY A 76 -13.35 6.13 20.17
CA GLY A 76 -12.20 5.24 20.36
C GLY A 76 -11.84 4.35 19.16
N ALA A 77 -12.60 4.39 18.06
CA ALA A 77 -12.19 3.72 16.83
C ALA A 77 -11.18 4.60 16.08
N THR A 78 -9.91 4.21 16.10
CA THR A 78 -8.83 4.77 15.26
C THR A 78 -9.04 4.54 13.76
N VAL A 79 -10.12 3.85 13.37
CA VAL A 79 -10.35 3.38 12.00
C VAL A 79 -11.78 3.71 11.56
N PHE A 80 -11.88 4.51 10.49
CA PHE A 80 -13.12 4.75 9.76
C PHE A 80 -13.76 3.43 9.29
N SER A 81 -15.04 3.21 9.61
CA SER A 81 -15.83 2.05 9.19
C SER A 81 -17.04 2.51 8.35
N LEU A 82 -17.04 2.15 7.06
CA LEU A 82 -18.14 2.47 6.16
C LEU A 82 -19.43 1.73 6.56
N SER A 83 -19.31 0.48 6.97
CA SER A 83 -20.39 -0.33 7.56
C SER A 83 -21.09 0.37 8.73
N HIS A 84 -20.33 1.00 9.63
CA HIS A 84 -20.92 1.79 10.72
C HIS A 84 -21.74 2.97 10.18
N VAL A 85 -21.20 3.71 9.21
CA VAL A 85 -21.89 4.83 8.56
C VAL A 85 -23.18 4.38 7.85
N ILE A 86 -23.14 3.26 7.13
CA ILE A 86 -24.30 2.69 6.42
C ILE A 86 -25.41 2.28 7.41
N ASN A 87 -25.03 1.69 8.54
CA ASN A 87 -25.97 1.16 9.52
C ASN A 87 -26.56 2.24 10.43
N CYS A 88 -25.78 3.26 10.78
CA CYS A 88 -26.23 4.32 11.69
C CYS A 88 -27.04 5.43 11.02
N LEU A 89 -27.03 5.53 9.69
CA LEU A 89 -27.70 6.63 8.99
C LEU A 89 -28.99 6.20 8.30
N PRO A 90 -30.04 7.05 8.32
CA PRO A 90 -31.32 6.77 7.68
C PRO A 90 -31.25 7.04 6.17
N PHE A 91 -30.40 6.28 5.47
CA PHE A 91 -30.34 6.31 4.01
C PHE A 91 -31.47 5.50 3.37
N SER A 92 -31.84 5.87 2.13
CA SER A 92 -32.76 5.08 1.32
C SER A 92 -32.20 3.67 1.06
N SER A 93 -33.10 2.70 0.89
CA SER A 93 -32.74 1.28 0.69
C SER A 93 -31.77 1.09 -0.47
N LYS A 94 -32.05 1.74 -1.62
CA LYS A 94 -31.20 1.73 -2.81
C LYS A 94 -29.77 2.19 -2.51
N LEU A 95 -29.63 3.28 -1.78
CA LEU A 95 -28.32 3.88 -1.49
C LEU A 95 -27.54 3.03 -0.47
N LYS A 96 -28.21 2.44 0.52
CA LYS A 96 -27.59 1.44 1.42
C LYS A 96 -27.04 0.24 0.65
N ILE A 97 -27.80 -0.29 -0.31
CA ILE A 97 -27.37 -1.42 -1.15
C ILE A 97 -26.11 -1.02 -1.96
N ASN A 98 -26.12 0.15 -2.59
CA ASN A 98 -24.97 0.64 -3.35
C ASN A 98 -23.71 0.81 -2.48
N LEU A 99 -23.84 1.45 -1.31
CA LEU A 99 -22.70 1.63 -0.39
C LEU A 99 -22.17 0.30 0.14
N LYS A 100 -23.04 -0.68 0.45
CA LYS A 100 -22.61 -2.03 0.83
C LYS A 100 -21.88 -2.74 -0.31
N LYS A 101 -22.34 -2.58 -1.55
CA LYS A 101 -21.65 -3.14 -2.72
C LYS A 101 -20.25 -2.55 -2.86
N LEU A 102 -20.12 -1.22 -2.69
CA LEU A 102 -18.82 -0.54 -2.72
C LEU A 102 -17.91 -0.96 -1.57
N GLU A 103 -18.44 -1.14 -0.37
CA GLU A 103 -17.69 -1.66 0.78
C GLU A 103 -17.12 -3.05 0.48
N ASN A 104 -17.97 -3.97 0.05
CA ASN A 104 -17.57 -5.34 -0.30
C ASN A 104 -16.52 -5.35 -1.41
N GLU A 105 -16.73 -4.57 -2.47
CA GLU A 105 -15.77 -4.47 -3.58
C GLU A 105 -14.43 -3.89 -3.12
N SER A 106 -14.45 -2.86 -2.27
CA SER A 106 -13.22 -2.30 -1.70
C SER A 106 -12.48 -3.31 -0.84
N ASP A 107 -13.18 -4.12 -0.06
CA ASP A 107 -12.57 -5.13 0.80
C ASP A 107 -11.99 -6.30 0.00
N ILE A 108 -12.63 -6.70 -1.10
CA ILE A 108 -12.06 -7.65 -2.06
C ILE A 108 -10.74 -7.12 -2.61
N VAL A 109 -10.74 -5.90 -3.16
CA VAL A 109 -9.52 -5.31 -3.77
C VAL A 109 -8.40 -5.16 -2.74
N LYS A 110 -8.70 -4.77 -1.50
CA LYS A 110 -7.67 -4.69 -0.43
C LYS A 110 -7.05 -6.05 -0.12
N LYS A 111 -7.85 -7.12 -0.07
CA LYS A 111 -7.35 -8.49 0.17
C LYS A 111 -6.45 -8.95 -0.96
N GLU A 112 -6.86 -8.73 -2.20
CA GLU A 112 -6.04 -9.03 -3.38
C GLU A 112 -4.72 -8.26 -3.34
N LEU A 113 -4.77 -6.96 -3.01
CA LEU A 113 -3.60 -6.10 -2.91
C LEU A 113 -2.61 -6.56 -1.82
N ALA A 114 -3.14 -6.97 -0.66
CA ALA A 114 -2.33 -7.54 0.41
C ALA A 114 -1.64 -8.85 -0.02
N SER A 115 -2.36 -9.71 -0.75
CA SER A 115 -1.82 -10.95 -1.31
C SER A 115 -0.69 -10.67 -2.31
N LEU A 116 -0.92 -9.77 -3.27
CA LEU A 116 0.06 -9.39 -4.28
C LEU A 116 1.31 -8.74 -3.66
N ALA A 117 1.12 -7.86 -2.68
CA ALA A 117 2.23 -7.22 -1.97
C ALA A 117 3.08 -8.25 -1.19
N ALA A 118 2.43 -9.25 -0.59
CA ALA A 118 3.13 -10.34 0.09
C ALA A 118 3.92 -11.21 -0.89
N GLU A 119 3.36 -11.49 -2.06
CA GLU A 119 4.02 -12.23 -3.14
C GLU A 119 5.25 -11.47 -3.67
N ASN A 120 5.09 -10.18 -4.01
CA ASN A 120 6.20 -9.33 -4.47
C ASN A 120 7.32 -9.26 -3.43
N LYS A 121 6.97 -9.11 -2.14
CA LYS A 121 7.94 -9.13 -1.04
C LYS A 121 8.70 -10.45 -0.99
N ARG A 122 8.01 -11.58 -1.19
CA ARG A 122 8.67 -12.90 -1.24
C ARG A 122 9.67 -12.95 -2.40
N TYR A 123 9.29 -12.52 -3.60
CA TYR A 123 10.20 -12.49 -4.75
C TYR A 123 11.45 -11.65 -4.48
N VAL A 124 11.29 -10.44 -3.94
CA VAL A 124 12.43 -9.58 -3.58
C VAL A 124 13.37 -10.31 -2.61
N ASN A 125 12.84 -11.00 -1.60
CA ASN A 125 13.67 -11.75 -0.64
C ASN A 125 14.44 -12.88 -1.30
N GLU A 126 13.78 -13.64 -2.18
CA GLU A 126 14.39 -14.75 -2.92
C GLU A 126 15.54 -14.24 -3.80
N TYR A 127 15.33 -13.15 -4.56
CA TYR A 127 16.38 -12.54 -5.38
C TYR A 127 17.54 -11.99 -4.54
N LEU A 128 17.27 -11.32 -3.43
CA LEU A 128 18.32 -10.85 -2.51
C LEU A 128 19.12 -12.02 -1.91
N SER A 129 18.47 -13.13 -1.60
CA SER A 129 19.14 -14.34 -1.11
C SER A 129 20.08 -14.93 -2.17
N VAL A 130 19.67 -14.94 -3.44
CA VAL A 130 20.53 -15.39 -4.55
C VAL A 130 21.76 -14.48 -4.69
N ILE A 131 21.54 -13.15 -4.65
CA ILE A 131 22.64 -12.17 -4.70
C ILE A 131 23.61 -12.37 -3.54
N ASN A 132 23.12 -12.57 -2.31
CA ASN A 132 23.96 -12.87 -1.15
C ASN A 132 24.78 -14.17 -1.33
N GLY A 133 24.19 -15.21 -1.92
CA GLY A 133 24.89 -16.46 -2.22
C GLY A 133 26.04 -16.27 -3.22
N ILE A 134 25.82 -15.47 -4.27
CA ILE A 134 26.85 -15.09 -5.24
C ILE A 134 27.98 -14.31 -4.55
N PHE A 135 27.65 -13.28 -3.76
CA PHE A 135 28.64 -12.48 -3.04
C PHE A 135 29.45 -13.30 -2.04
N THR A 136 28.80 -14.20 -1.30
CA THR A 136 29.45 -15.12 -0.36
C THR A 136 30.48 -16.00 -1.08
N THR A 137 30.11 -16.49 -2.27
CA THR A 137 31.00 -17.31 -3.11
C THR A 137 32.20 -16.51 -3.63
N ILE A 138 31.98 -15.28 -4.10
CA ILE A 138 33.04 -14.42 -4.65
C ILE A 138 34.02 -13.97 -3.56
N THR A 139 33.51 -13.55 -2.41
CA THR A 139 34.32 -12.91 -1.35
C THR A 139 34.90 -13.89 -0.34
N GLY A 140 34.48 -15.16 -0.37
CA GLY A 140 34.84 -16.16 0.65
C GLY A 140 34.37 -15.78 2.07
N SER A 141 33.55 -14.74 2.21
CA SER A 141 33.10 -14.25 3.51
C SER A 141 31.97 -15.13 4.01
N GLY A 142 32.23 -15.98 5.01
CA GLY A 142 31.20 -16.86 5.59
C GLY A 142 29.96 -16.09 6.08
N ASN A 143 28.77 -16.60 5.71
CA ASN A 143 27.41 -16.32 6.22
C ASN A 143 27.19 -14.97 6.95
N LYS A 144 27.54 -13.85 6.32
CA LYS A 144 27.03 -12.53 6.73
C LYS A 144 26.13 -12.03 5.62
N ASP A 145 24.84 -11.91 5.91
CA ASP A 145 23.87 -11.32 4.98
C ASP A 145 24.32 -9.89 4.64
N GLN A 146 24.88 -9.71 3.45
CA GLN A 146 25.37 -8.41 2.99
C GLN A 146 24.21 -7.51 2.54
N TYR A 147 23.15 -8.09 1.97
CA TYR A 147 21.95 -7.40 1.54
C TYR A 147 20.70 -7.96 2.24
N ASN A 148 19.86 -7.06 2.77
CA ASN A 148 18.54 -7.39 3.28
C ASN A 148 17.55 -6.23 3.06
N ASN A 149 16.27 -6.51 3.25
CA ASN A 149 15.18 -5.56 2.99
C ASN A 149 15.11 -4.41 4.01
N SER A 150 15.97 -4.44 5.04
CA SER A 150 16.02 -3.39 6.05
C SER A 150 16.88 -2.22 5.58
N GLY A 151 17.68 -2.42 4.52
CA GLY A 151 18.78 -1.53 4.19
C GLY A 151 19.84 -1.54 5.29
N ARG A 152 21.10 -1.31 4.93
CA ARG A 152 22.15 -1.09 5.92
C ARG A 152 22.96 0.12 5.51
N VAL A 153 22.81 1.21 6.25
CA VAL A 153 23.78 2.31 6.17
C VAL A 153 24.99 1.85 6.98
N LEU A 154 26.12 1.62 6.30
CA LEU A 154 27.38 1.30 6.96
C LEU A 154 27.78 2.48 7.84
N SER A 155 27.61 2.33 9.15
CA SER A 155 27.98 3.33 10.15
C SER A 155 29.49 3.28 10.42
N ASN A 156 30.33 3.46 9.40
CA ASN A 156 31.76 3.65 9.60
C ASN A 156 32.21 4.96 8.94
N LYS A 157 32.59 5.92 9.78
CA LYS A 157 33.09 7.26 9.45
C LYS A 157 34.50 7.25 8.82
N THR A 158 34.90 6.20 8.11
CA THR A 158 36.18 6.13 7.41
C THR A 158 36.00 5.43 6.07
N GLY A 159 35.81 6.24 5.03
CA GLY A 159 35.79 5.80 3.63
C GLY A 159 34.41 5.82 3.00
N LYS A 160 34.09 6.88 2.26
CA LYS A 160 32.92 6.98 1.37
C LYS A 160 33.15 6.13 0.11
N TYR A 161 33.23 4.81 0.21
CA TYR A 161 33.25 3.94 -0.98
C TYR A 161 32.39 2.71 -0.76
N LEU A 162 31.52 2.44 -1.74
CA LEU A 162 30.57 1.31 -1.74
C LEU A 162 31.25 -0.02 -2.08
N ILE A 163 32.48 0.00 -2.60
CA ILE A 163 33.30 -1.19 -2.87
C ILE A 163 34.74 -0.89 -2.48
N ARG A 164 35.35 -1.77 -1.69
CA ARG A 164 36.80 -1.80 -1.44
C ARG A 164 37.32 -3.10 -2.07
N ALA A 165 38.08 -2.97 -3.15
CA ALA A 165 38.93 -4.08 -3.62
C ALA A 165 40.24 -3.98 -2.84
N GLU A 166 40.58 -5.00 -2.07
CA GLU A 166 41.94 -5.18 -1.56
C GLU A 166 42.73 -5.95 -2.63
N VAL A 167 43.87 -5.38 -3.04
CA VAL A 167 44.92 -6.04 -3.82
C VAL A 167 45.97 -6.55 -2.85
#